data_AF-G8QFY8-F1
#
_entry.id   AF-G8QFY8-F1
#
_cell.length_a   1.000
_cell.length_b   1.000
_cell.length_c   1.000
_cell.angle_alpha   90.00
_cell.angle_beta   90.00
_cell.angle_gamma   90.00
#
_symmetry.space_group_name_H-M   'P 1'
#
loop_
_entity.id
_entity.type
_entity.pdbx_description
1 polymer ?
#
loop_
_entity_poly.entity_id
_entity_poly.type
_entity_poly.pdbx_seq_one_letter_code
_entity_poly.pdbx_strand_id
1 'polypeptide(L)'
;MESLEYLLQKMDPGVVMLDREGRIRQLNPAARQLLQRYHPALEGRAVVDLHPEPSRRKIAWLLQEAAAGDTPVPVTMTINTPDRPLLLSISRLESSDGAGEAAAGFCLLLYDYRGLTALPQAAAEEGRLAKLPVLLQGGTALVDPAEVVHLQAEGHYARLYTARESFLCHLSLAQLERRLDPEQFLRIHRRHLIAVAHAARLERQEGRPSVVMATFPASRLPIGRSRAAAVAARLGW
;
A
#
# COMPACT_ATOMS: atom_id res chain seq x y z
N MET A 1 -21.48 -18.34 11.67
CA MET A 1 -20.47 -17.27 11.74
C MET A 1 -19.29 -17.82 12.50
N GLU A 2 -18.16 -18.04 11.82
CA GLU A 2 -16.90 -18.32 12.53
C GLU A 2 -16.50 -17.04 13.28
N SER A 3 -16.26 -17.12 14.59
CA SER A 3 -15.81 -15.95 15.37
C SER A 3 -14.36 -15.61 15.00
N LEU A 4 -13.97 -14.34 15.15
CA LEU A 4 -12.60 -13.89 14.92
C LEU A 4 -11.60 -14.68 15.78
N GLU A 5 -11.98 -14.99 17.03
CA GLU A 5 -11.18 -15.80 17.95
C GLU A 5 -10.94 -17.22 17.40
N TYR A 6 -11.97 -17.85 16.84
CA TYR A 6 -11.85 -19.17 16.24
C TYR A 6 -10.95 -19.16 14.98
N LEU A 7 -11.02 -18.10 14.18
CA LEU A 7 -10.12 -17.91 13.03
C LEU A 7 -8.67 -17.73 13.49
N LEU A 8 -8.42 -16.88 14.50
CA LEU A 8 -7.09 -16.66 15.05
C LEU A 8 -6.47 -17.93 15.64
N GLN A 9 -7.25 -18.76 16.32
CA GLN A 9 -6.80 -20.06 16.86
C GLN A 9 -6.41 -21.07 15.78
N LYS A 10 -7.01 -20.97 14.59
CA LYS A 10 -6.71 -21.85 13.45
C LYS A 10 -5.65 -21.31 12.50
N MET A 11 -5.24 -20.06 12.67
CA MET A 11 -4.17 -19.47 11.87
C MET A 11 -2.83 -20.01 12.33
N ASP A 12 -2.10 -20.61 11.40
CA ASP A 12 -0.70 -21.03 11.60
C ASP A 12 0.22 -20.02 10.90
N PRO A 13 0.80 -19.05 11.63
CA PRO A 13 1.65 -18.05 11.04
C PRO A 13 2.95 -18.67 10.54
N GLY A 14 3.32 -18.34 9.30
CA GLY A 14 4.67 -18.57 8.81
C GLY A 14 5.64 -17.63 9.51
N VAL A 15 6.63 -18.16 10.22
CA VAL A 15 7.69 -17.39 10.88
C VAL A 15 8.99 -17.60 10.11
N VAL A 16 9.65 -16.52 9.74
CA VAL A 16 10.95 -16.52 9.05
C VAL A 16 11.90 -15.58 9.78
N MET A 17 13.04 -16.11 10.19
CA MET A 17 14.13 -15.37 10.81
C MET A 17 15.13 -15.00 9.73
N LEU A 18 15.42 -13.71 9.61
CA LEU A 18 16.37 -13.15 8.65
C LEU A 18 17.59 -12.60 9.38
N ASP A 19 18.76 -12.68 8.75
CA ASP A 19 19.91 -11.88 9.17
C ASP A 19 19.80 -10.42 8.69
N ARG A 20 20.80 -9.61 9.04
CA ARG A 20 20.86 -8.17 8.73
C ARG A 20 20.82 -7.90 7.22
N GLU A 21 21.33 -8.82 6.41
CA GLU A 21 21.32 -8.75 4.96
C GLU A 21 19.97 -9.23 4.36
N GLY A 22 19.00 -9.59 5.20
CA GLY A 22 17.69 -10.06 4.79
C GLY A 22 17.71 -11.51 4.28
N ARG A 23 18.72 -12.31 4.65
CA ARG A 23 18.83 -13.72 4.26
C ARG A 23 18.19 -14.63 5.29
N ILE A 24 17.53 -15.68 4.81
CA ILE A 24 16.84 -16.62 5.68
C ILE A 24 17.83 -17.44 6.49
N ARG A 25 17.75 -17.30 7.81
CA ARG A 25 18.47 -18.10 8.80
C ARG A 25 17.66 -19.28 9.27
N GLN A 26 16.39 -19.05 9.58
CA GLN A 26 15.48 -20.06 10.10
C GLN A 26 14.07 -19.80 9.60
N LEU A 27 13.25 -20.83 9.54
CA LEU A 27 11.84 -20.72 9.21
C LEU A 27 11.05 -21.89 9.81
N ASN A 28 9.82 -21.65 10.22
CA ASN A 28 8.94 -22.70 10.73
C ASN A 28 8.29 -23.51 9.58
N PRO A 29 7.70 -24.69 9.85
CA PRO A 29 7.06 -25.50 8.82
C PRO A 29 5.95 -24.78 8.03
N ALA A 30 5.18 -23.89 8.68
CA ALA A 30 4.16 -23.08 8.02
C ALA A 30 4.78 -22.14 6.97
N ALA A 31 5.84 -21.41 7.34
CA ALA A 31 6.58 -20.56 6.40
C ALA A 31 7.21 -21.39 5.27
N ARG A 32 7.74 -22.58 5.60
CA ARG A 32 8.27 -23.52 4.60
C ARG A 32 7.21 -23.85 3.57
N GLN A 33 6.01 -24.24 4.00
CA GLN A 33 4.91 -24.61 3.12
C GLN A 33 4.44 -23.41 2.26
N LEU A 34 4.41 -22.21 2.83
CA LEU A 34 4.01 -20.99 2.14
C LEU A 34 5.04 -20.54 1.09
N LEU A 35 6.34 -20.69 1.37
CA LEU A 35 7.42 -20.18 0.53
C LEU A 35 8.01 -21.21 -0.45
N GLN A 36 7.99 -22.52 -0.13
CA GLN A 36 8.57 -23.59 -0.97
C GLN A 36 7.99 -23.64 -2.38
N ARG A 37 6.74 -23.22 -2.54
CA ARG A 37 6.04 -23.18 -3.84
C ARG A 37 6.67 -22.17 -4.81
N TYR A 38 7.37 -21.16 -4.29
CA TYR A 38 8.11 -20.17 -5.08
C TYR A 38 9.57 -20.53 -5.28
N HIS A 39 10.17 -21.24 -4.31
CA HIS A 39 11.57 -21.66 -4.41
C HIS A 39 11.85 -22.93 -3.60
N PRO A 40 12.46 -23.99 -4.19
CA PRO A 40 12.68 -25.27 -3.50
C PRO A 40 13.78 -25.19 -2.43
N ALA A 41 14.75 -24.28 -2.58
CA ALA A 41 15.80 -24.02 -1.60
C ALA A 41 15.64 -22.62 -0.98
N LEU A 42 15.27 -22.55 0.30
CA LEU A 42 14.92 -21.31 0.99
C LEU A 42 16.04 -20.76 1.88
N GLU A 43 16.81 -21.63 2.53
CA GLU A 43 17.85 -21.22 3.50
C GLU A 43 19.01 -20.47 2.81
N GLY A 44 19.51 -19.42 3.46
CA GLY A 44 20.60 -18.56 2.99
C GLY A 44 20.25 -17.60 1.83
N ARG A 45 19.04 -17.71 1.27
CA ARG A 45 18.57 -16.80 0.21
C ARG A 45 18.04 -15.49 0.79
N ALA A 46 18.20 -14.42 0.02
CA ALA A 46 17.59 -13.15 0.34
C ALA A 46 16.07 -13.26 0.20
N VAL A 47 15.35 -12.78 1.21
CA VAL A 47 13.87 -12.81 1.21
C VAL A 47 13.28 -12.03 0.03
N VAL A 48 13.99 -11.01 -0.47
CA VAL A 48 13.61 -10.23 -1.65
C VAL A 48 13.49 -11.13 -2.90
N ASP A 49 14.39 -12.10 -3.06
CA ASP A 49 14.42 -12.96 -4.25
C ASP A 49 13.27 -13.96 -4.30
N LEU A 50 12.70 -14.29 -3.13
CA LEU A 50 11.57 -15.21 -3.00
C LEU A 50 10.24 -14.61 -3.45
N HIS A 51 10.21 -13.30 -3.73
CA HIS A 51 9.00 -12.59 -4.10
C HIS A 51 8.99 -12.22 -5.58
N PRO A 52 7.80 -12.16 -6.22
CA PRO A 52 7.66 -11.73 -7.60
C PRO A 52 8.27 -10.36 -7.84
N GLU A 53 8.83 -10.13 -9.03
CA GLU A 53 9.50 -8.88 -9.43
C GLU A 53 8.75 -7.59 -8.99
N PRO A 54 7.41 -7.47 -9.15
CA PRO A 54 6.68 -6.27 -8.73
C PRO A 54 6.72 -5.98 -7.22
N SER A 55 6.98 -7.00 -6.40
CA SER A 55 6.98 -6.94 -4.94
C SER A 55 8.39 -6.80 -4.35
N ARG A 56 9.44 -7.11 -5.13
CA ARG A 56 10.84 -7.08 -4.66
C ARG A 56 11.28 -5.72 -4.13
N ARG A 57 10.98 -4.65 -4.89
CA ARG A 57 11.31 -3.26 -4.50
C ARG A 57 10.65 -2.86 -3.18
N LYS A 58 9.41 -3.32 -2.94
CA LYS A 58 8.69 -3.03 -1.70
C LYS A 58 9.34 -3.72 -0.51
N ILE A 59 9.73 -4.98 -0.67
CA ILE A 59 10.36 -5.76 0.41
C ILE A 59 11.75 -5.22 0.74
N ALA A 60 12.53 -4.84 -0.27
CA ALA A 60 13.80 -4.16 -0.06
C ALA A 60 13.63 -2.87 0.75
N TRP A 61 12.62 -2.05 0.41
CA TRP A 61 12.28 -0.85 1.18
C TRP A 61 11.83 -1.17 2.61
N LEU A 62 10.99 -2.21 2.82
CA LEU A 62 10.52 -2.62 4.15
C LEU A 62 11.66 -3.06 5.06
N LEU A 63 12.61 -3.83 4.54
CA LEU A 63 13.80 -4.25 5.29
C LEU A 63 14.65 -3.03 5.66
N GLN A 64 14.79 -2.07 4.75
CA GLN A 64 15.53 -0.85 5.00
C GLN A 64 14.85 0.02 6.09
N GLU A 65 13.53 0.18 6.05
CA GLU A 65 12.77 0.90 7.08
C GLU A 65 12.86 0.20 8.44
N ALA A 66 12.68 -1.12 8.49
CA ALA A 66 12.81 -1.90 9.72
C ALA A 66 14.25 -1.84 10.29
N ALA A 67 15.26 -1.65 9.44
CA ALA A 67 16.65 -1.48 9.84
C ALA A 67 16.96 -0.06 10.34
N ALA A 68 16.30 0.95 9.78
CA ALA A 68 16.55 2.37 10.07
C ALA A 68 15.70 2.93 11.23
N GLY A 69 14.58 2.29 11.54
CA GLY A 69 13.59 2.81 12.50
C GLY A 69 13.89 2.48 13.96
N ASP A 70 13.75 3.50 14.81
CA ASP A 70 13.62 3.39 16.28
C ASP A 70 12.19 3.01 16.72
N THR A 71 11.28 2.84 15.76
CA THR A 71 9.85 2.58 16.01
C THR A 71 9.56 1.08 16.12
N PRO A 72 8.93 0.60 17.21
CA PRO A 72 8.70 -0.82 17.47
C PRO A 72 7.52 -1.42 16.67
N VAL A 73 6.88 -0.66 15.79
CA VAL A 73 5.65 -1.09 15.12
C VAL A 73 6.00 -1.93 13.88
N PRO A 74 5.48 -3.16 13.75
CA PRO A 74 5.76 -4.01 12.60
C PRO A 74 5.26 -3.38 11.31
N VAL A 75 6.12 -3.33 10.29
CA VAL A 75 5.69 -2.86 8.98
C VAL A 75 4.92 -3.99 8.29
N THR A 76 3.63 -3.77 8.08
CA THR A 76 2.70 -4.80 7.57
C THR A 76 2.31 -4.51 6.13
N MET A 77 2.35 -5.52 5.26
CA MET A 77 2.05 -5.40 3.83
C MET A 77 1.30 -6.62 3.31
N THR A 78 0.32 -6.39 2.44
CA THR A 78 -0.33 -7.46 1.68
C THR A 78 0.41 -7.73 0.36
N ILE A 79 0.74 -9.00 0.12
CA ILE A 79 1.21 -9.50 -1.17
C ILE A 79 0.08 -10.30 -1.81
N ASN A 80 -0.47 -9.76 -2.89
CA ASN A 80 -1.41 -10.47 -3.73
C ASN A 80 -0.64 -11.44 -4.63
N THR A 81 -0.55 -12.71 -4.24
CA THR A 81 -0.07 -13.76 -5.14
C THR A 81 -1.24 -14.30 -5.96
N PRO A 82 -1.01 -14.86 -7.16
CA PRO A 82 -2.09 -15.33 -8.05
C PRO A 82 -3.04 -16.33 -7.39
N ASP A 83 -2.51 -17.15 -6.48
CA ASP A 83 -3.25 -18.24 -5.85
C ASP A 83 -3.71 -17.91 -4.42
N ARG A 84 -2.95 -17.11 -3.64
CA ARG A 84 -3.24 -16.80 -2.22
C ARG A 84 -2.73 -15.42 -1.78
N PRO A 85 -3.58 -14.51 -1.32
CA PRO A 85 -3.09 -13.26 -0.75
C PRO A 85 -2.41 -13.54 0.61
N LEU A 86 -1.22 -13.00 0.79
CA LEU A 86 -0.43 -13.14 2.02
C LEU A 86 -0.33 -11.79 2.72
N LEU A 87 -0.49 -11.76 4.05
CA LEU A 87 -0.15 -10.60 4.86
C LEU A 87 1.22 -10.84 5.48
N LEU A 88 2.15 -9.92 5.23
CA LEU A 88 3.52 -9.97 5.74
C LEU A 88 3.69 -8.91 6.80
N SER A 89 4.34 -9.24 7.90
CA SER A 89 4.70 -8.32 8.97
C SER A 89 6.17 -8.49 9.30
N ILE A 90 6.96 -7.41 9.24
CA ILE A 90 8.40 -7.44 9.49
C ILE A 90 8.70 -6.64 10.76
N SER A 91 9.43 -7.26 11.69
CA SER A 91 9.91 -6.63 12.93
C SER A 91 11.41 -6.82 13.08
N ARG A 92 12.11 -5.83 13.62
CA ARG A 92 13.52 -5.95 14.02
C ARG A 92 13.61 -6.81 15.28
N LEU A 93 14.63 -7.67 15.35
CA LEU A 93 14.93 -8.47 16.54
C LEU A 93 16.04 -7.80 17.33
N GLU A 94 15.87 -7.75 18.65
CA GLU A 94 16.91 -7.27 19.56
C GLU A 94 17.83 -8.43 19.94
N SER A 95 19.14 -8.18 19.98
CA SER A 95 20.11 -9.15 20.48
C SER A 95 20.15 -9.10 22.01
N SER A 96 19.90 -10.22 22.69
CA SER A 96 20.05 -10.33 24.15
C SER A 96 21.50 -10.49 24.60
N ASP A 97 22.38 -10.90 23.70
CA ASP A 97 23.80 -11.05 23.98
C ASP A 97 24.49 -9.72 23.72
N GLY A 98 25.17 -9.18 24.73
CA GLY A 98 25.87 -7.88 24.72
C GLY A 98 27.02 -7.74 23.70
N ALA A 99 27.02 -8.54 22.63
CA ALA A 99 27.86 -8.41 21.46
C ALA A 99 27.27 -7.40 20.44
N GLY A 100 27.04 -6.16 20.88
CA GLY A 100 26.80 -5.00 20.03
C GLY A 100 25.54 -5.00 19.14
N GLU A 101 25.17 -3.81 18.65
CA GLU A 101 24.10 -3.57 17.67
C GLU A 101 24.26 -4.33 16.33
N ALA A 102 25.32 -5.13 16.18
CA ALA A 102 25.71 -5.79 14.93
C ALA A 102 24.96 -7.10 14.62
N ALA A 103 24.25 -7.69 15.59
CA ALA A 103 23.58 -8.99 15.43
C ALA A 103 22.05 -8.93 15.26
N ALA A 104 21.46 -7.74 15.26
CA ALA A 104 20.01 -7.56 15.14
C ALA A 104 19.51 -7.98 13.74
N GLY A 105 18.88 -9.15 13.66
CA GLY A 105 18.21 -9.65 12.46
C GLY A 105 16.76 -9.15 12.36
N PHE A 106 15.98 -9.78 11.47
CA PHE A 106 14.55 -9.47 11.31
C PHE A 106 13.69 -10.72 11.51
N CYS A 107 12.50 -10.54 12.06
CA CYS A 107 11.45 -11.55 12.05
C CYS A 107 10.40 -11.14 11.01
N LEU A 108 10.15 -12.02 10.05
CA LEU A 108 9.08 -11.91 9.08
C LEU A 108 7.97 -12.91 9.44
N LEU A 109 6.77 -12.39 9.67
CA LEU A 109 5.53 -13.15 9.83
C LEU A 109 4.76 -13.17 8.52
N LEU A 110 4.28 -14.33 8.11
CA LEU A 110 3.49 -14.58 6.91
C LEU A 110 2.15 -15.18 7.30
N TYR A 111 1.06 -14.51 6.97
CA TYR A 111 -0.29 -15.00 7.22
C TYR A 111 -1.02 -15.28 5.91
N ASP A 112 -1.53 -16.50 5.78
CA ASP A 112 -2.52 -16.85 4.76
C ASP A 112 -3.91 -16.43 5.27
N TYR A 113 -4.35 -15.24 4.86
CA TYR A 113 -5.55 -14.62 5.40
C TYR A 113 -6.81 -14.86 4.55
N ARG A 114 -6.84 -15.94 3.75
CA ARG A 114 -8.00 -16.35 2.92
C ARG A 114 -9.33 -16.39 3.69
N GLY A 115 -9.30 -16.76 4.97
CA GLY A 115 -10.49 -16.75 5.84
C GLY A 115 -10.92 -15.34 6.27
N LEU A 116 -9.97 -14.40 6.40
CA LEU A 116 -10.23 -13.01 6.75
C LEU A 116 -10.66 -12.17 5.55
N THR A 117 -10.33 -12.57 4.31
CA THR A 117 -10.91 -11.94 3.10
C THR A 117 -12.38 -12.29 2.87
N ALA A 118 -12.85 -13.40 3.46
CA ALA A 118 -14.24 -13.85 3.38
C ALA A 118 -15.12 -13.31 4.51
N LEU A 119 -14.51 -12.76 5.59
CA LEU A 119 -15.25 -11.84 6.42
C LEU A 119 -15.71 -10.71 5.50
N PRO A 120 -16.99 -10.32 5.49
CA PRO A 120 -17.37 -9.06 4.88
C PRO A 120 -16.39 -8.06 5.47
N GLN A 121 -15.55 -7.47 4.61
CA GLN A 121 -14.71 -6.36 4.99
C GLN A 121 -15.73 -5.37 5.48
N ALA A 122 -15.94 -5.35 6.81
CA ALA A 122 -16.98 -4.57 7.39
C ALA A 122 -16.65 -3.20 6.84
N ALA A 123 -17.60 -2.61 6.11
CA ALA A 123 -17.70 -1.19 6.10
C ALA A 123 -17.93 -0.81 7.57
N ALA A 124 -16.89 -0.93 8.41
CA ALA A 124 -16.62 0.07 9.41
C ALA A 124 -16.86 1.34 8.63
N GLU A 125 -17.87 2.11 9.01
CA GLU A 125 -18.13 3.38 8.39
C GLU A 125 -16.79 4.12 8.42
N GLU A 126 -16.07 4.08 7.29
CA GLU A 126 -14.73 4.57 7.20
C GLU A 126 -14.93 6.07 7.20
N GLY A 127 -14.97 6.64 8.41
CA GLY A 127 -15.29 8.02 8.65
C GLY A 127 -14.47 8.90 7.71
N ARG A 128 -15.07 10.02 7.30
CA ARG A 128 -14.41 10.94 6.38
C ARG A 128 -13.02 11.29 6.90
N LEU A 129 -12.04 11.25 6.02
CA LEU A 129 -10.67 11.61 6.35
C LEU A 129 -10.59 13.13 6.54
N ALA A 130 -10.30 13.57 7.76
CA ALA A 130 -9.96 14.97 8.03
C ALA A 130 -8.60 15.35 7.43
N LYS A 131 -7.66 14.39 7.36
CA LYS A 131 -6.32 14.54 6.78
C LYS A 131 -5.93 13.27 6.00
N LEU A 132 -5.10 13.43 4.97
CA LEU A 132 -4.54 12.31 4.21
C LEU A 132 -3.16 11.91 4.77
N PRO A 133 -3.00 10.65 5.24
CA PRO A 133 -1.70 10.15 5.67
C PRO A 133 -0.79 9.85 4.47
N VAL A 134 0.37 10.50 4.41
CA VAL A 134 1.36 10.31 3.36
C VAL A 134 2.69 9.84 3.93
N LEU A 135 3.39 9.00 3.18
CA LEU A 135 4.69 8.42 3.53
C LEU A 135 5.79 9.46 3.29
N LEU A 136 6.58 9.73 4.33
CA LEU A 136 7.82 10.50 4.30
C LEU A 136 8.99 9.63 4.78
N GLN A 137 10.22 10.06 4.55
CA GLN A 137 11.38 9.37 5.11
C GLN A 137 11.32 9.46 6.65
N GLY A 138 11.16 8.32 7.31
CA GLY A 138 11.09 8.22 8.77
C GLY A 138 9.72 8.47 9.42
N GLY A 139 8.62 8.53 8.65
CA GLY A 139 7.29 8.64 9.26
C GLY A 139 6.10 8.89 8.33
N THR A 140 4.96 9.22 8.93
CA THR A 140 3.73 9.60 8.22
C THR A 140 3.42 11.08 8.46
N ALA A 141 3.32 11.87 7.39
CA ALA A 141 2.78 13.22 7.44
C ALA A 141 1.27 13.23 7.17
N LEU A 142 0.59 14.26 7.65
CA LEU A 142 -0.85 14.45 7.48
C LEU A 142 -1.08 15.67 6.58
N VAL A 143 -1.55 15.43 5.36
CA VAL A 143 -1.83 16.48 4.35
C VAL A 143 -3.30 16.88 4.43
N ASP A 144 -3.59 18.17 4.34
CA ASP A 144 -4.97 18.64 4.22
C ASP A 144 -5.58 18.22 2.88
N PRO A 145 -6.81 17.66 2.84
CA PRO A 145 -7.51 17.42 1.58
C PRO A 145 -7.57 18.67 0.68
N ALA A 146 -7.66 19.87 1.25
CA ALA A 146 -7.68 21.13 0.49
C ALA A 146 -6.36 21.45 -0.22
N GLU A 147 -5.23 20.87 0.18
CA GLU A 147 -3.94 21.04 -0.49
C GLU A 147 -3.78 20.09 -1.70
N VAL A 148 -4.69 19.12 -1.85
CA VAL A 148 -4.59 18.10 -2.88
C VAL A 148 -5.18 18.61 -4.19
N VAL A 149 -4.37 18.58 -5.24
CA VAL A 149 -4.83 18.90 -6.60
C VAL A 149 -5.41 17.66 -7.27
N HIS A 150 -4.68 16.56 -7.26
CA HIS A 150 -5.18 15.28 -7.79
C HIS A 150 -4.43 14.09 -7.19
N LEU A 151 -5.00 12.91 -7.36
CA LEU A 151 -4.42 11.64 -6.94
C LEU A 151 -4.35 10.66 -8.11
N GLN A 152 -3.26 9.91 -8.19
CA GLN A 152 -3.00 8.92 -9.22
C GLN A 152 -2.77 7.53 -8.60
N ALA A 153 -3.32 6.48 -9.21
CA ALA A 153 -3.04 5.11 -8.79
C ALA A 153 -1.59 4.71 -9.11
N GLU A 154 -0.88 4.21 -8.10
CA GLU A 154 0.46 3.65 -8.21
C GLU A 154 0.51 2.26 -7.54
N GLY A 155 0.14 1.23 -8.30
CA GLY A 155 0.00 -0.13 -7.76
C GLY A 155 -1.15 -0.21 -6.75
N HIS A 156 -0.83 -0.52 -5.49
CA HIS A 156 -1.79 -0.56 -4.38
C HIS A 156 -1.89 0.76 -3.61
N TYR A 157 -1.05 1.74 -3.98
CA TYR A 157 -0.96 3.04 -3.36
C TYR A 157 -1.59 4.11 -4.25
N ALA A 158 -1.76 5.29 -3.68
CA ALA A 158 -2.09 6.48 -4.43
C ALA A 158 -0.96 7.50 -4.29
N ARG A 159 -0.50 8.06 -5.40
CA ARG A 159 0.32 9.26 -5.39
C ARG A 159 -0.58 10.47 -5.29
N LEU A 160 -0.37 11.27 -4.26
CA LEU A 160 -1.05 12.53 -4.00
C LEU A 160 -0.20 13.64 -4.60
N TYR A 161 -0.81 14.52 -5.39
CA TYR A 161 -0.15 15.70 -5.96
C TYR A 161 -0.73 16.96 -5.33
N THR A 162 0.15 17.79 -4.77
CA THR A 162 -0.17 19.15 -4.35
C THR A 162 0.28 20.14 -5.43
N ALA A 163 0.14 21.44 -5.16
CA ALA A 163 0.70 22.47 -6.03
C ALA A 163 2.24 22.48 -6.07
N ARG A 164 2.90 21.94 -5.03
CA ARG A 164 4.36 22.04 -4.84
C ARG A 164 5.09 20.74 -5.13
N GLU A 165 4.53 19.62 -4.71
CA GLU A 165 5.21 18.32 -4.75
C GLU A 165 4.21 17.17 -4.77
N SER A 166 4.72 15.94 -4.71
CA SER A 166 3.89 14.74 -4.66
C SER A 166 4.33 13.79 -3.55
N PHE A 167 3.37 13.13 -2.92
CA PHE A 167 3.61 12.21 -1.82
C PHE A 167 2.97 10.85 -2.11
N LEU A 168 3.50 9.79 -1.50
CA LEU A 168 2.90 8.46 -1.60
C LEU A 168 1.94 8.24 -0.42
N CYS A 169 0.68 7.94 -0.71
CA CYS A 169 -0.32 7.58 0.29
C CYS A 169 -0.50 6.05 0.31
N HIS A 170 -0.50 5.47 1.51
CA HIS A 170 -0.68 4.02 1.68
C HIS A 170 -2.09 3.55 1.29
N LEU A 171 -3.07 4.46 1.22
CA LEU A 171 -4.44 4.15 0.83
C LEU A 171 -4.57 4.02 -0.68
N SER A 172 -5.35 3.03 -1.11
CA SER A 172 -5.71 2.89 -2.51
C SER A 172 -6.66 4.01 -2.94
N LEU A 173 -6.65 4.30 -4.23
CA LEU A 173 -7.58 5.25 -4.82
C LEU A 173 -9.06 4.88 -4.58
N ALA A 174 -9.42 3.60 -4.40
CA ALA A 174 -10.79 3.18 -4.11
C ALA A 174 -11.19 3.40 -2.64
N GLN A 175 -10.23 3.32 -1.71
CA GLN A 175 -10.45 3.71 -0.31
C GLN A 175 -10.58 5.23 -0.19
N LEU A 176 -9.71 5.97 -0.87
CA LEU A 176 -9.74 7.43 -0.90
C LEU A 176 -11.06 7.97 -1.48
N GLU A 177 -11.56 7.39 -2.57
CA GLU A 177 -12.86 7.74 -3.15
C GLU A 177 -14.05 7.55 -2.19
N ARG A 178 -13.96 6.55 -1.28
CA ARG A 178 -15.01 6.30 -0.27
C ARG A 178 -14.91 7.20 0.95
N ARG A 179 -13.71 7.69 1.28
CA ARG A 179 -13.40 8.40 2.54
C ARG A 179 -13.21 9.90 2.37
N LEU A 180 -12.97 10.37 1.15
CA LEU A 180 -12.91 11.79 0.83
C LEU A 180 -14.31 12.32 0.52
N ASP A 181 -14.48 13.63 0.71
CA ASP A 181 -15.75 14.29 0.43
C ASP A 181 -16.08 14.19 -1.08
N PRO A 182 -17.17 13.51 -1.47
CA PRO A 182 -17.55 13.35 -2.87
C PRO A 182 -17.95 14.68 -3.53
N GLU A 183 -18.23 15.73 -2.76
CA GLU A 183 -18.47 17.04 -3.32
C GLU A 183 -17.17 17.72 -3.78
N GLN A 184 -16.08 17.48 -3.05
CA GLN A 184 -14.77 18.07 -3.32
C GLN A 184 -13.94 17.22 -4.28
N PHE A 185 -14.11 15.90 -4.25
CA PHE A 185 -13.30 14.95 -5.01
C PHE A 185 -14.12 14.15 -6.02
N LEU A 186 -13.58 14.03 -7.24
CA LEU A 186 -14.26 13.35 -8.34
C LEU A 186 -13.36 12.31 -9.00
N ARG A 187 -13.88 11.09 -9.13
CA ARG A 187 -13.20 10.02 -9.87
C ARG A 187 -13.40 10.14 -11.38
N ILE A 188 -12.37 10.61 -12.08
CA ILE A 188 -12.45 10.84 -13.53
C ILE A 188 -11.96 9.66 -14.36
N HIS A 189 -11.10 8.79 -13.79
CA HIS A 189 -10.56 7.63 -14.48
C HIS A 189 -10.23 6.54 -13.47
N ARG A 190 -10.15 5.27 -13.90
CA ARG A 190 -9.74 4.16 -13.01
C ARG A 190 -8.39 4.38 -12.32
N ARG A 191 -7.54 5.26 -12.84
CA ARG A 191 -6.25 5.66 -12.24
C ARG A 191 -6.19 7.11 -11.73
N HIS A 192 -7.25 7.90 -11.83
CA HIS A 192 -7.20 9.33 -11.46
C HIS A 192 -8.45 9.77 -10.72
N LEU A 193 -8.24 10.42 -9.58
CA LEU A 193 -9.23 11.11 -8.77
C LEU A 193 -8.74 12.54 -8.58
N ILE A 194 -9.61 13.54 -8.78
CA ILE A 194 -9.21 14.96 -8.79
C ILE A 194 -9.93 15.71 -7.68
N ALA A 195 -9.31 16.78 -7.18
CA ALA A 195 -10.04 17.80 -6.46
C ALA A 195 -10.70 18.74 -7.48
N VAL A 196 -12.03 18.87 -7.39
CA VAL A 196 -12.85 19.64 -8.33
C VAL A 196 -12.43 21.10 -8.36
N ALA A 197 -12.10 21.67 -7.19
CA ALA A 197 -11.65 23.06 -7.05
C ALA A 197 -10.39 23.40 -7.86
N HIS A 198 -9.57 22.41 -8.21
CA HIS A 198 -8.33 22.59 -8.96
C HIS A 198 -8.43 22.19 -10.45
N ALA A 199 -9.61 21.80 -10.92
CA ALA A 199 -9.85 21.52 -12.34
C ALA A 199 -9.87 22.85 -13.12
N ALA A 200 -8.85 23.10 -13.93
CA ALA A 200 -8.68 24.38 -14.63
C ALA A 200 -9.48 24.45 -15.93
N ARG A 201 -9.53 23.34 -16.69
CA ARG A 201 -10.29 23.26 -17.95
C ARG A 201 -10.47 21.82 -18.42
N LEU A 202 -11.49 21.61 -19.25
CA LEU A 202 -11.73 20.38 -20.00
C LEU A 202 -11.16 20.53 -21.42
N GLU A 203 -10.37 19.55 -21.86
CA GLU A 203 -9.76 19.53 -23.19
C GLU A 203 -10.02 18.18 -23.87
N ARG A 204 -9.93 18.15 -25.20
CA ARG A 204 -9.86 16.91 -25.98
C ARG A 204 -8.43 16.72 -26.50
N GLN A 205 -7.77 15.67 -26.05
CA GLN A 205 -6.47 15.26 -26.56
C GLN A 205 -6.67 14.07 -27.51
N GLU A 206 -6.29 14.20 -28.77
CA GLU A 206 -6.48 13.15 -29.80
C GLU A 206 -7.93 12.62 -29.85
N GLY A 207 -8.90 13.53 -29.70
CA GLY A 207 -10.33 13.20 -29.66
C GLY A 207 -10.84 12.64 -28.33
N ARG A 208 -9.97 12.36 -27.35
CA ARG A 208 -10.33 11.81 -26.03
C ARG A 208 -10.47 12.93 -24.98
N PRO A 209 -11.53 12.90 -24.15
CA PRO A 209 -11.72 13.90 -23.11
C PRO A 209 -10.65 13.80 -22.02
N SER A 210 -10.19 14.95 -21.54
CA SER A 210 -9.17 15.11 -20.51
C SER A 210 -9.48 16.33 -19.63
N VAL A 211 -9.04 16.27 -18.37
CA VAL A 211 -9.06 17.40 -17.44
C VAL A 211 -7.65 17.93 -17.29
N VAL A 212 -7.48 19.24 -17.36
CA VAL A 212 -6.23 19.92 -17.01
C VAL A 212 -6.34 20.41 -15.58
N MET A 213 -5.39 19.99 -14.73
CA MET A 213 -5.32 20.37 -13.32
C MET A 213 -4.35 21.53 -13.11
N ALA A 214 -4.64 22.39 -12.13
CA ALA A 214 -3.83 23.52 -11.72
C ALA A 214 -2.59 23.10 -10.89
N THR A 215 -1.73 22.24 -11.44
CA THR A 215 -0.39 21.94 -10.90
C THR A 215 0.70 22.71 -11.65
N PHE A 216 1.93 22.70 -11.15
CA PHE A 216 3.10 23.21 -11.86
C PHE A 216 4.17 22.12 -12.04
N PRO A 217 4.43 21.63 -13.27
CA PRO A 217 3.72 21.92 -14.51
C PRO A 217 2.28 21.39 -14.50
N ALA A 218 1.41 21.92 -15.37
CA ALA A 218 0.00 21.54 -15.44
C ALA A 218 -0.18 20.06 -15.80
N SER A 219 -0.93 19.33 -14.97
CA SER A 219 -1.19 17.90 -15.16
C SER A 219 -2.39 17.72 -16.07
N ARG A 220 -2.21 16.98 -17.16
CA ARG A 220 -3.30 16.58 -18.06
C ARG A 220 -3.70 15.15 -17.79
N LEU A 221 -4.95 14.94 -17.40
CA LEU A 221 -5.46 13.66 -16.93
C LEU A 221 -6.57 13.16 -17.84
N PRO A 222 -6.49 11.94 -18.40
CA PRO A 222 -7.53 11.40 -19.26
C PRO A 222 -8.80 11.09 -18.47
N ILE A 223 -9.96 11.30 -19.08
CA ILE A 223 -11.26 10.90 -18.54
C ILE A 223 -11.60 9.50 -19.06
N GLY A 224 -11.95 8.59 -18.15
CA GLY A 224 -12.39 7.24 -18.47
C GLY A 224 -13.79 7.23 -19.10
N ARG A 225 -13.99 6.40 -20.12
CA ARG A 225 -15.27 6.30 -20.84
C ARG A 225 -16.47 6.08 -19.91
N SER A 226 -16.33 5.17 -18.93
CA SER A 226 -17.38 4.86 -17.95
C SER A 226 -17.65 5.98 -16.94
N ARG A 227 -16.75 6.96 -16.81
CA ARG A 227 -16.87 8.08 -15.88
C ARG A 227 -17.21 9.39 -16.59
N ALA A 228 -17.20 9.42 -17.93
CA ALA A 228 -17.39 10.63 -18.72
C ALA A 228 -18.73 11.33 -18.43
N ALA A 229 -19.83 10.58 -18.28
CA ALA A 229 -21.13 11.14 -17.93
C ALA A 229 -21.14 11.79 -16.53
N ALA A 230 -20.51 11.16 -15.53
CA ALA A 230 -20.40 11.73 -14.18
C ALA A 230 -19.53 12.99 -14.17
N VAL A 231 -18.45 13.00 -14.96
CA VAL A 231 -17.62 14.20 -15.14
C VAL A 231 -18.40 15.31 -15.84
N ALA A 232 -19.19 15.00 -16.87
CA ALA A 232 -20.04 15.97 -17.55
C ALA A 232 -21.04 16.62 -16.60
N ALA A 233 -21.74 15.81 -15.80
CA ALA A 233 -22.73 16.29 -14.85
C ALA A 233 -22.12 17.18 -13.75
N ARG A 234 -20.88 16.91 -13.34
CA ARG A 234 -20.22 17.63 -12.24
C ARG A 234 -19.45 18.87 -12.69
N LEU A 235 -18.82 18.84 -13.87
CA LEU A 235 -17.95 19.90 -14.37
C LEU A 235 -18.52 20.68 -15.56
N GLY A 236 -19.69 20.30 -16.08
CA GLY A 236 -20.36 20.99 -17.19
C GLY A 236 -19.64 20.78 -18.52
N TRP A 237 -19.63 19.53 -19.00
CA TRP A 237 -19.03 19.16 -20.30
C TRP A 237 -20.01 19.26 -21.47
#